data_AF-T0RA63-F1
#
_entry.id   AF-T0RA63-F1
#
_cell.length_a   1.000
_cell.length_b   1.000
_cell.length_c   1.000
_cell.angle_alpha   90.00
_cell.angle_beta   90.00
_cell.angle_gamma   90.00
#
_symmetry.space_group_name_H-M   'P 1'
#
loop_
_entity.id
_entity.type
_entity.pdbx_description
1 polymer ?
#
loop_
_entity_poly.entity_id
_entity_poly.type
_entity_poly.pdbx_seq_one_letter_code
_entity_poly.pdbx_strand_id
1 'polypeptide(L)'
;MNKIYFKLTFIFLLSLSVVARINCPDYKAVVCHAGSEINPHYVEVCVSFSSLYGHLAEHENDYYGECGLRNVKKSYVCNAGMRHQDVDNQICINKDEGEPRFVSQCEPGAANCVCTSAKDLYLFDYFSVELSTYNPLTEVSSNTEVKNINAGKATFNVATTDPAYTRITEDNGLSFKLGSERLNGEYFVDTCWMNTTGLEQYSLDFTINSSVIAESSNGISYPIHSGLHSRFLLYCDQNFDGNFDYSTVSLVDGTSYLPFGTGQQASFDYAVSNSEFCFIRQSFKEIYPDRMRDWDLKNITVLNNVESHEEVITDGPIRICHVQEITNGNNNGTNGSYGSMIETVKVGASFQTIDNKKIYECTNLRFNNSDHLKSYIKYGKDEKDFRDVHQHDYVGICNNICGPIHGNGAN
;
A
#
# COMPACT_ATOMS: atom_id res chain seq x y z
N MET A 1 22.61 52.42 27.32
CA MET A 1 22.46 50.95 27.39
C MET A 1 22.07 50.45 26.00
N ASN A 2 23.05 50.05 25.19
CA ASN A 2 22.81 49.59 23.81
C ASN A 2 22.40 48.11 23.84
N LYS A 3 21.16 47.81 23.43
CA LYS A 3 20.72 46.44 23.16
C LYS A 3 21.01 46.11 21.71
N ILE A 4 22.00 45.25 21.49
CA ILE A 4 22.30 44.63 20.20
C ILE A 4 21.23 43.54 19.99
N TYR A 5 20.37 43.72 18.99
CA TYR A 5 19.44 42.69 18.52
C TYR A 5 20.19 41.75 17.57
N PHE A 6 20.47 40.54 18.03
CA PHE A 6 21.00 39.46 17.20
C PHE A 6 19.81 38.82 16.45
N LYS A 7 19.61 39.19 15.17
CA LYS A 7 18.66 38.49 14.29
C LYS A 7 19.29 37.16 13.87
N LEU A 8 18.82 36.08 14.47
CA LEU A 8 19.09 34.72 14.00
C LEU A 8 18.27 34.47 12.74
N THR A 9 18.90 34.51 11.57
CA THR A 9 18.26 34.13 10.31
C THR A 9 18.26 32.61 10.23
N PHE A 10 17.10 31.99 10.47
CA PHE A 10 16.89 30.56 10.32
C PHE A 10 16.88 30.22 8.82
N ILE A 11 17.97 29.67 8.31
CA ILE A 11 18.06 29.16 6.93
C ILE A 11 17.33 27.81 6.92
N PHE A 12 16.13 27.79 6.36
CA PHE A 12 15.42 26.56 6.00
C PHE A 12 16.24 25.83 4.92
N LEU A 13 17.00 24.80 5.33
CA LEU A 13 17.54 23.81 4.40
C LEU A 13 16.38 22.92 3.97
N LEU A 14 15.76 23.25 2.84
CA LEU A 14 14.90 22.33 2.10
C LEU A 14 15.79 21.14 1.67
N SER A 15 15.67 20.03 2.40
CA SER A 15 16.21 18.74 1.97
C SER A 15 15.36 18.24 0.80
N LEU A 16 15.69 18.68 -0.40
CA LEU A 16 15.27 18.00 -1.62
C LEU A 16 16.01 16.65 -1.63
N SER A 17 15.31 15.58 -1.28
CA SER A 17 15.72 14.20 -1.54
C SER A 17 15.69 13.99 -3.06
N VAL A 18 16.80 14.32 -3.71
CA VAL A 18 17.05 13.94 -5.11
C VAL A 18 17.37 12.44 -5.08
N VAL A 19 16.38 11.60 -5.41
CA VAL A 19 16.61 10.18 -5.69
C VAL A 19 17.57 10.12 -6.88
N ALA A 20 18.79 9.66 -6.64
CA ALA A 20 19.78 9.48 -7.69
C ALA A 20 19.35 8.27 -8.54
N ARG A 21 18.58 8.52 -9.61
CA ARG A 21 18.28 7.50 -10.63
C ARG A 21 19.59 6.95 -11.20
N ILE A 22 19.70 5.64 -11.33
CA ILE A 22 20.82 5.04 -12.05
C ILE A 22 20.74 5.46 -13.52
N ASN A 23 21.69 6.28 -13.96
CA ASN A 23 21.79 6.69 -15.36
C ASN A 23 22.67 5.69 -16.11
N CYS A 24 22.07 4.68 -16.73
CA CYS A 24 22.81 3.73 -17.56
C CYS A 24 23.19 4.36 -18.91
N PRO A 25 24.37 4.05 -19.47
CA PRO A 25 24.69 4.40 -20.86
C PRO A 25 23.66 3.80 -21.84
N ASP A 26 23.37 4.49 -22.94
CA ASP A 26 22.35 4.11 -23.95
C ASP A 26 22.46 2.69 -24.54
N TYR A 27 23.61 2.03 -24.36
CA TYR A 27 23.89 0.66 -24.84
C TYR A 27 23.75 -0.42 -23.75
N LYS A 28 23.36 -0.05 -22.54
CA LYS A 28 23.10 -0.96 -21.41
C LYS A 28 21.62 -0.94 -21.03
N ALA A 29 21.11 -2.07 -20.55
CA ALA A 29 19.81 -2.11 -19.90
C ALA A 29 19.94 -1.76 -18.42
N VAL A 30 18.94 -1.04 -17.90
CA VAL A 30 18.61 -1.09 -16.48
C VAL A 30 17.85 -2.39 -16.26
N VAL A 31 18.34 -3.22 -15.34
CA VAL A 31 17.63 -4.39 -14.84
C VAL A 31 17.40 -4.18 -13.36
N CYS A 32 16.17 -4.44 -12.93
CA CYS A 32 15.88 -4.63 -11.53
C CYS A 32 16.16 -6.09 -11.17
N HIS A 33 17.22 -6.33 -10.41
CA HIS A 33 17.73 -7.65 -10.09
C HIS A 33 17.33 -8.06 -8.67
N ALA A 34 16.68 -9.20 -8.55
CA ALA A 34 16.37 -9.83 -7.28
C ALA A 34 17.61 -10.59 -6.77
N GLY A 35 18.29 -10.06 -5.74
CA GLY A 35 19.45 -10.71 -5.12
C GLY A 35 19.15 -12.07 -4.47
N SER A 36 17.88 -12.47 -4.36
CA SER A 36 17.43 -13.79 -3.90
C SER A 36 16.06 -14.15 -4.50
N GLU A 37 15.83 -15.43 -4.80
CA GLU A 37 14.53 -15.91 -5.31
C GLU A 37 13.47 -16.07 -4.20
N ILE A 38 13.91 -16.31 -2.96
CA ILE A 38 13.02 -16.60 -1.81
C ILE A 38 12.64 -15.32 -1.06
N ASN A 39 13.57 -14.35 -1.00
CA ASN A 39 13.33 -13.04 -0.38
C ASN A 39 14.02 -11.97 -1.22
N PRO A 40 13.41 -11.54 -2.35
CA PRO A 40 14.07 -10.70 -3.33
C PRO A 40 14.38 -9.31 -2.77
N HIS A 41 15.66 -8.99 -2.70
CA HIS A 41 16.17 -7.63 -2.56
C HIS A 41 16.45 -7.09 -3.97
N TYR A 42 15.72 -6.07 -4.39
CA TYR A 42 15.68 -5.55 -5.76
C TYR A 42 16.65 -4.39 -6.01
N VAL A 43 17.83 -4.70 -6.53
CA VAL A 43 18.81 -3.67 -6.88
C VAL A 43 18.75 -3.33 -8.36
N GLU A 44 18.78 -2.04 -8.68
CA GLU A 44 18.98 -1.57 -10.05
C GLU A 44 20.43 -1.83 -10.48
N VAL A 45 20.60 -2.52 -11.61
CA VAL A 45 21.92 -2.82 -12.19
C VAL A 45 21.97 -2.47 -13.68
N CYS A 46 23.04 -1.80 -14.11
CA CYS A 46 23.30 -1.53 -15.52
C CYS A 46 24.03 -2.70 -16.18
N VAL A 47 23.33 -3.49 -16.98
CA VAL A 47 23.84 -4.73 -17.58
C VAL A 47 23.96 -4.60 -19.10
N SER A 48 24.94 -5.29 -19.70
CA SER A 48 24.95 -5.49 -21.15
C SER A 48 23.80 -6.42 -21.54
N PHE A 49 23.44 -6.46 -22.82
CA PHE A 49 22.42 -7.39 -23.31
C PHE A 49 22.76 -8.85 -23.01
N SER A 50 24.04 -9.22 -23.14
CA SER A 50 24.54 -10.53 -22.76
C SER A 50 24.20 -10.93 -21.33
N SER A 51 24.22 -9.95 -20.42
CA SER A 51 23.90 -10.12 -19.01
C SER A 51 22.41 -9.99 -18.77
N LEU A 52 21.68 -9.09 -19.46
CA LEU A 52 20.21 -9.04 -19.45
C LEU A 52 19.61 -10.40 -19.82
N TYR A 53 20.16 -11.04 -20.86
CA TYR A 53 19.76 -12.38 -21.27
C TYR A 53 19.92 -13.38 -20.11
N GLY A 54 21.08 -13.39 -19.46
CA GLY A 54 21.34 -14.26 -18.30
C GLY A 54 20.39 -13.97 -17.14
N HIS A 55 20.24 -12.71 -16.76
CA HIS A 55 19.34 -12.26 -15.70
C HIS A 55 17.89 -12.71 -15.94
N LEU A 56 17.35 -12.45 -17.14
CA LEU A 56 15.97 -12.84 -17.45
C LEU A 56 15.80 -14.35 -17.67
N ALA A 57 16.84 -15.07 -18.12
CA ALA A 57 16.79 -16.52 -18.31
C ALA A 57 16.89 -17.31 -17.00
N GLU A 58 17.72 -16.85 -16.08
CA GLU A 58 18.15 -17.60 -14.90
C GLU A 58 17.52 -17.09 -13.59
N HIS A 59 17.01 -15.86 -13.56
CA HIS A 59 16.40 -15.27 -12.37
C HIS A 59 14.95 -14.86 -12.67
N GLU A 60 14.01 -15.66 -12.17
CA GLU A 60 12.57 -15.49 -12.45
C GLU A 60 12.05 -14.13 -11.99
N ASN A 61 12.62 -13.57 -10.93
CA ASN A 61 12.22 -12.30 -10.34
C ASN A 61 12.89 -11.08 -11.00
N ASP A 62 13.89 -11.25 -11.86
CA ASP A 62 14.54 -10.14 -12.55
C ASP A 62 13.63 -9.55 -13.63
N TYR A 63 13.65 -8.24 -13.81
CA TYR A 63 12.91 -7.59 -14.88
C TYR A 63 13.63 -6.38 -15.47
N TYR A 64 13.25 -6.04 -16.70
CA TYR A 64 13.80 -4.91 -17.42
C TYR A 64 13.14 -3.60 -16.95
N GLY A 65 13.94 -2.61 -16.57
CA GLY A 65 13.48 -1.31 -16.11
C GLY A 65 14.03 -0.91 -14.72
N GLU A 66 13.67 0.31 -14.30
CA GLU A 66 13.90 0.81 -12.95
C GLU A 66 13.20 -0.10 -11.92
N CYS A 67 13.76 -0.22 -10.72
CA CYS A 67 13.11 -0.96 -9.66
C CYS A 67 11.89 -0.19 -9.16
N GLY A 68 10.70 -0.76 -9.37
CA GLY A 68 9.46 -0.27 -8.78
C GLY A 68 8.97 -1.19 -7.66
N LEU A 69 8.04 -0.67 -6.84
CA LEU A 69 7.38 -1.39 -5.77
C LEU A 69 6.53 -2.54 -6.34
N ARG A 70 7.12 -3.73 -6.45
CA ARG A 70 6.44 -4.93 -6.98
C ARG A 70 5.80 -5.80 -5.88
N ASN A 71 5.98 -5.40 -4.63
CA ASN A 71 5.79 -6.25 -3.44
C ASN A 71 5.14 -5.53 -2.24
N VAL A 72 4.33 -4.48 -2.49
CA VAL A 72 3.44 -3.97 -1.44
C VAL A 72 2.29 -4.96 -1.32
N LYS A 73 2.24 -5.70 -0.20
CA LYS A 73 1.16 -6.65 0.06
C LYS A 73 -0.13 -5.89 0.36
N LYS A 74 -1.26 -6.48 0.00
CA LYS A 74 -2.58 -5.85 0.16
C LYS A 74 -2.79 -5.41 1.61
N SER A 75 -3.16 -4.15 1.82
CA SER A 75 -3.52 -3.65 3.14
C SER A 75 -4.67 -4.47 3.75
N TYR A 76 -4.67 -4.64 5.07
CA TYR A 76 -5.66 -5.42 5.78
C TYR A 76 -6.07 -4.75 7.08
N VAL A 77 -7.34 -4.94 7.48
CA VAL A 77 -7.80 -4.51 8.81
C VAL A 77 -7.16 -5.44 9.83
N CYS A 78 -6.37 -4.88 10.75
CA CYS A 78 -5.50 -5.65 11.63
C CYS A 78 -5.86 -5.52 13.11
N ASN A 79 -6.48 -4.39 13.48
CA ASN A 79 -6.90 -4.16 14.84
C ASN A 79 -8.12 -3.24 14.89
N ALA A 80 -8.78 -3.27 16.03
CA ALA A 80 -9.81 -2.33 16.39
C ALA A 80 -9.86 -2.20 17.90
N GLY A 81 -10.44 -1.11 18.39
CA GLY A 81 -10.61 -0.96 19.82
C GLY A 81 -11.71 0.00 20.18
N MET A 82 -12.17 -0.12 21.42
CA MET A 82 -13.24 0.70 21.97
C MET A 82 -12.98 1.07 23.42
N ARG A 83 -13.38 2.29 23.80
CA ARG A 83 -13.42 2.75 25.18
C ARG A 83 -14.62 3.66 25.42
N HIS A 84 -15.03 3.74 26.68
CA HIS A 84 -16.01 4.70 27.15
C HIS A 84 -15.59 5.22 28.52
N GLN A 85 -15.23 6.50 28.58
CA GLN A 85 -14.80 7.12 29.83
C GLN A 85 -16.01 7.49 30.70
N ASP A 86 -15.89 7.21 31.99
CA ASP A 86 -16.84 7.72 32.99
C ASP A 86 -16.96 9.23 32.89
N VAL A 87 -18.16 9.73 33.20
CA VAL A 87 -18.44 11.16 33.33
C VAL A 87 -18.60 11.53 34.81
N ASP A 88 -18.56 12.83 35.09
CA ASP A 88 -18.61 13.33 36.47
C ASP A 88 -20.05 13.51 36.98
N ASN A 89 -21.00 13.70 36.08
CA ASN A 89 -22.38 14.04 36.37
C ASN A 89 -23.35 12.98 35.83
N GLN A 90 -24.39 12.70 36.61
CA GLN A 90 -25.60 12.04 36.11
C GLN A 90 -26.45 13.06 35.34
N ILE A 91 -27.15 12.60 34.30
CA ILE A 91 -28.13 13.38 33.57
C ILE A 91 -29.46 12.68 33.71
N CYS A 92 -30.48 13.46 34.04
CA CYS A 92 -31.85 12.99 34.09
C CYS A 92 -32.70 13.79 33.12
N ILE A 93 -33.59 13.08 32.44
CA ILE A 93 -34.54 13.64 31.49
C ILE A 93 -35.94 13.31 31.97
N ASN A 94 -36.77 14.34 32.20
CA ASN A 94 -38.19 14.19 32.44
C ASN A 94 -38.98 14.43 31.14
N LYS A 95 -39.84 13.48 30.77
CA LYS A 95 -40.69 13.50 29.57
C LYS A 95 -42.17 13.84 29.85
N ASP A 96 -42.52 14.22 31.08
CA ASP A 96 -43.92 14.49 31.50
C ASP A 96 -44.55 15.73 30.81
N GLU A 97 -43.75 16.65 30.24
CA GLU A 97 -44.24 17.93 29.67
C GLU A 97 -44.06 18.07 28.15
N GLY A 98 -44.18 16.98 27.40
CA GLY A 98 -44.18 16.96 25.92
C GLY A 98 -42.80 17.13 25.28
N GLU A 99 -41.98 18.05 25.80
CA GLU A 99 -40.57 18.21 25.43
C GLU A 99 -39.65 17.67 26.55
N PRO A 100 -38.63 16.86 26.23
CA PRO A 100 -37.68 16.35 27.21
C PRO A 100 -36.99 17.51 27.97
N ARG A 101 -37.15 17.57 29.29
CA ARG A 101 -36.46 18.55 30.15
C ARG A 101 -35.35 17.92 30.95
N PHE A 102 -34.17 18.54 30.92
CA PHE A 102 -33.06 18.19 31.80
C PHE A 102 -33.39 18.58 33.23
N VAL A 103 -33.34 17.61 34.14
CA VAL A 103 -33.53 17.79 35.58
C VAL A 103 -32.30 17.27 36.32
N SER A 104 -32.02 17.82 37.51
CA SER A 104 -30.86 17.39 38.32
C SER A 104 -31.03 15.98 38.90
N GLN A 105 -32.27 15.55 39.11
CA GLN A 105 -32.65 14.22 39.58
C GLN A 105 -34.11 13.94 39.22
N CYS A 106 -34.48 12.67 39.12
CA CYS A 106 -35.88 12.30 39.00
C CYS A 106 -36.57 12.38 40.37
N GLU A 107 -37.64 13.18 40.46
CA GLU A 107 -38.46 13.25 41.67
C GLU A 107 -39.10 11.89 41.97
N PRO A 108 -39.21 11.49 43.25
CA PRO A 108 -39.87 10.25 43.62
C PRO A 108 -41.31 10.20 43.09
N GLY A 109 -41.60 9.21 42.24
CA GLY A 109 -42.92 9.04 41.62
C GLY A 109 -43.09 9.69 40.24
N ALA A 110 -42.06 10.34 39.69
CA ALA A 110 -42.07 10.80 38.30
C ALA A 110 -42.07 9.60 37.34
N ALA A 111 -43.20 9.36 36.68
CA ALA A 111 -43.41 8.17 35.85
C ALA A 111 -42.58 8.18 34.55
N ASN A 112 -42.25 9.35 34.01
CA ASN A 112 -41.51 9.48 32.75
C ASN A 112 -40.16 10.19 32.91
N CYS A 113 -39.50 10.02 34.07
CA CYS A 113 -38.16 10.52 34.29
C CYS A 113 -37.13 9.39 34.27
N VAL A 114 -36.05 9.55 33.49
CA VAL A 114 -34.97 8.57 33.34
C VAL A 114 -33.64 9.25 33.62
N CYS A 115 -32.79 8.62 34.43
CA CYS A 115 -31.44 9.08 34.72
C CYS A 115 -30.39 8.10 34.22
N THR A 116 -29.31 8.62 33.64
CA THR A 116 -28.16 7.81 33.22
C THR A 116 -27.26 7.45 34.40
N SER A 117 -26.49 6.38 34.30
CA SER A 117 -25.29 6.26 35.15
C SER A 117 -24.24 7.32 34.76
N ALA A 118 -23.38 7.69 35.72
CA ALA A 118 -22.14 8.43 35.47
C ALA A 118 -20.91 7.52 35.45
N LYS A 119 -21.06 6.28 35.93
CA LYS A 119 -19.99 5.30 36.14
C LYS A 119 -20.26 4.00 35.40
N ASP A 120 -19.17 3.37 34.99
CA ASP A 120 -19.14 2.03 34.39
C ASP A 120 -19.94 1.92 33.09
N LEU A 121 -20.02 3.04 32.35
CA LEU A 121 -20.70 3.13 31.06
C LEU A 121 -20.08 2.19 30.01
N TYR A 122 -18.77 1.92 30.13
CA TYR A 122 -18.03 0.99 29.28
C TYR A 122 -18.56 -0.45 29.32
N LEU A 123 -19.27 -0.86 30.39
CA LEU A 123 -19.80 -2.23 30.51
C LEU A 123 -20.92 -2.53 29.51
N PHE A 124 -21.54 -1.50 28.94
CA PHE A 124 -22.65 -1.62 28.01
C PHE A 124 -22.22 -1.52 26.55
N ASP A 125 -20.95 -1.16 26.32
CA ASP A 125 -20.38 -0.95 25.00
C ASP A 125 -19.47 -2.12 24.64
N TYR A 126 -19.60 -2.65 23.42
CA TYR A 126 -18.78 -3.75 22.95
C TYR A 126 -18.71 -3.78 21.43
N PHE A 127 -17.77 -4.55 20.89
CA PHE A 127 -17.72 -4.86 19.47
C PHE A 127 -17.40 -6.34 19.28
N SER A 128 -17.81 -6.89 18.14
CA SER A 128 -17.55 -8.27 17.76
C SER A 128 -16.57 -8.27 16.59
N VAL A 129 -15.61 -9.19 16.61
CA VAL A 129 -14.61 -9.36 15.54
C VAL A 129 -14.40 -10.82 15.20
N GLU A 130 -14.24 -11.12 13.92
CA GLU A 130 -13.66 -12.38 13.44
C GLU A 130 -12.17 -12.19 13.17
N LEU A 131 -11.32 -12.78 14.03
CA LEU A 131 -9.86 -12.68 13.97
C LEU A 131 -9.28 -13.93 13.34
N SER A 132 -8.32 -13.75 12.45
CA SER A 132 -7.47 -14.82 11.93
C SER A 132 -6.01 -14.53 12.23
N THR A 133 -5.23 -15.57 12.51
CA THR A 133 -3.78 -15.49 12.44
C THR A 133 -3.40 -15.28 10.98
N TYR A 134 -2.69 -14.21 10.68
CA TYR A 134 -2.41 -13.78 9.31
C TYR A 134 -0.92 -13.59 9.11
N ASN A 135 -0.38 -14.21 8.08
CA ASN A 135 0.98 -13.93 7.64
C ASN A 135 0.93 -12.94 6.47
N PRO A 136 1.31 -11.66 6.67
CA PRO A 136 1.26 -10.65 5.61
C PRO A 136 2.27 -10.93 4.47
N LEU A 137 3.33 -11.71 4.71
CA LEU A 137 4.33 -12.04 3.69
C LEU A 137 3.79 -13.04 2.67
N THR A 138 3.02 -14.03 3.14
CA THR A 138 2.46 -15.10 2.31
C THR A 138 0.98 -14.92 2.00
N GLU A 139 0.34 -13.90 2.59
CA GLU A 139 -1.09 -13.61 2.54
C GLU A 139 -2.00 -14.77 3.01
N VAL A 140 -1.46 -15.67 3.84
CA VAL A 140 -2.21 -16.83 4.37
C VAL A 140 -2.85 -16.47 5.70
N SER A 141 -4.16 -16.68 5.79
CA SER A 141 -4.93 -16.66 7.04
C SER A 141 -5.14 -18.08 7.56
N SER A 142 -5.09 -18.25 8.88
CA SER A 142 -5.37 -19.49 9.59
C SER A 142 -5.98 -19.21 10.97
N ASN A 143 -6.48 -20.25 11.65
CA ASN A 143 -6.99 -20.17 13.03
C ASN A 143 -7.96 -19.01 13.27
N THR A 144 -9.14 -19.10 12.66
CA THR A 144 -10.19 -18.09 12.82
C THR A 144 -10.91 -18.24 14.16
N GLU A 145 -11.11 -17.14 14.87
CA GLU A 145 -11.84 -17.06 16.13
C GLU A 145 -12.75 -15.83 16.13
N VAL A 146 -13.98 -15.98 16.63
CA VAL A 146 -14.88 -14.85 16.88
C VAL A 146 -14.73 -14.39 18.34
N LYS A 147 -14.45 -13.10 18.54
CA LYS A 147 -14.37 -12.48 19.87
C LYS A 147 -15.41 -11.39 20.04
N ASN A 148 -15.97 -11.32 21.24
CA ASN A 148 -16.76 -10.20 21.73
C ASN A 148 -15.94 -9.43 22.75
N ILE A 149 -15.71 -8.15 22.51
CA ILE A 149 -14.77 -7.34 23.28
C ILE A 149 -15.52 -6.14 23.84
N ASN A 150 -15.64 -6.09 25.16
CA ASN A 150 -16.21 -4.94 25.85
C ASN A 150 -15.28 -3.74 25.74
N ALA A 151 -15.85 -2.53 25.73
CA ALA A 151 -15.10 -1.29 25.78
C ALA A 151 -14.21 -1.23 27.04
N GLY A 152 -13.09 -0.53 26.94
CA GLY A 152 -12.29 -0.22 28.13
C GLY A 152 -12.76 1.05 28.84
N LYS A 153 -12.46 1.16 30.14
CA LYS A 153 -12.87 2.31 30.97
C LYS A 153 -12.03 3.56 30.72
N ALA A 154 -10.71 3.44 30.86
CA ALA A 154 -9.78 4.55 30.68
C ALA A 154 -8.95 4.39 29.39
N THR A 155 -8.51 3.17 29.14
CA THR A 155 -7.77 2.73 27.95
C THR A 155 -8.69 2.00 26.99
N PHE A 156 -8.27 1.87 25.74
CA PHE A 156 -8.97 1.02 24.78
C PHE A 156 -8.78 -0.45 25.15
N ASN A 157 -9.86 -1.22 25.10
CA ASN A 157 -9.76 -2.66 24.90
C ASN A 157 -9.69 -2.90 23.40
N VAL A 158 -8.77 -3.78 22.99
CA VAL A 158 -8.39 -3.96 21.59
C VAL A 158 -8.64 -5.39 21.12
N ALA A 159 -8.84 -5.55 19.80
CA ALA A 159 -9.03 -6.83 19.14
C ALA A 159 -7.82 -7.74 19.28
N THR A 160 -6.63 -7.15 19.12
CA THR A 160 -5.36 -7.85 19.22
C THR A 160 -4.28 -6.93 19.81
N THR A 161 -3.31 -7.54 20.47
CA THR A 161 -2.05 -6.90 20.86
C THR A 161 -0.95 -7.10 19.82
N ASP A 162 -1.19 -7.93 18.81
CA ASP A 162 -0.26 -8.24 17.72
C ASP A 162 -0.90 -7.96 16.34
N PRO A 163 -1.11 -6.67 15.99
CA PRO A 163 -1.67 -6.27 14.70
C PRO A 163 -0.81 -6.68 13.50
N ALA A 164 0.49 -6.91 13.66
CA ALA A 164 1.35 -7.31 12.54
C ALA A 164 0.94 -8.68 11.97
N TYR A 165 0.52 -9.61 12.83
CA TYR A 165 0.17 -10.99 12.43
C TYR A 165 -1.31 -11.34 12.65
N THR A 166 -2.17 -10.35 12.76
CA THR A 166 -3.61 -10.53 12.93
C THR A 166 -4.38 -9.86 11.81
N ARG A 167 -5.40 -10.55 11.28
CA ARG A 167 -6.36 -9.96 10.34
C ARG A 167 -7.78 -10.09 10.85
N ILE A 168 -8.50 -8.98 10.87
CA ILE A 168 -9.94 -8.93 11.06
C ILE A 168 -10.61 -9.22 9.72
N THR A 169 -11.44 -10.26 9.67
CA THR A 169 -12.12 -10.70 8.46
C THR A 169 -13.58 -10.31 8.55
N GLU A 170 -13.94 -9.12 8.05
CA GLU A 170 -15.33 -8.67 8.04
C GLU A 170 -15.72 -8.09 6.68
N ASP A 171 -16.36 -8.93 5.86
CA ASP A 171 -16.84 -8.57 4.52
C ASP A 171 -17.88 -7.43 4.53
N ASN A 172 -18.50 -7.14 5.68
CA ASN A 172 -19.56 -6.14 5.86
C ASN A 172 -19.15 -4.96 6.76
N GLY A 173 -17.87 -4.82 7.09
CA GLY A 173 -17.36 -3.74 7.95
C GLY A 173 -17.57 -3.97 9.44
N LEU A 174 -16.79 -3.24 10.25
CA LEU A 174 -16.69 -3.45 11.68
C LEU A 174 -17.82 -2.80 12.47
N SER A 175 -18.57 -3.62 13.21
CA SER A 175 -19.72 -3.16 13.98
C SER A 175 -19.40 -2.91 15.46
N PHE A 176 -19.63 -1.67 15.91
CA PHE A 176 -19.55 -1.26 17.30
C PHE A 176 -20.95 -1.12 17.90
N LYS A 177 -21.19 -1.81 19.01
CA LYS A 177 -22.44 -1.77 19.77
C LYS A 177 -22.28 -0.79 20.93
N LEU A 178 -23.05 0.27 20.86
CA LEU A 178 -23.04 1.39 21.78
C LEU A 178 -24.26 1.29 22.70
N GLY A 179 -24.20 0.38 23.68
CA GLY A 179 -25.31 0.12 24.59
C GLY A 179 -25.43 1.15 25.72
N SER A 180 -24.37 1.93 25.96
CA SER A 180 -24.37 3.02 26.92
C SER A 180 -25.37 4.12 26.55
N GLU A 181 -26.06 4.63 27.57
CA GLU A 181 -27.03 5.71 27.39
C GLU A 181 -26.37 7.07 27.10
N ARG A 182 -25.04 7.17 27.15
CA ARG A 182 -24.29 8.42 26.97
C ARG A 182 -23.55 8.45 25.65
N LEU A 183 -23.44 9.65 25.09
CA LEU A 183 -22.71 9.93 23.86
C LEU A 183 -21.26 10.35 24.17
N ASN A 184 -20.44 9.40 24.65
CA ASN A 184 -19.03 9.60 25.00
C ASN A 184 -18.15 8.39 24.62
N GLY A 185 -18.63 7.55 23.70
CA GLY A 185 -17.88 6.43 23.17
C GLY A 185 -16.74 6.90 22.26
N GLU A 186 -15.60 6.21 22.38
CA GLU A 186 -14.48 6.35 21.46
C GLU A 186 -14.11 4.98 20.91
N TYR A 187 -13.82 4.91 19.62
CA TYR A 187 -13.47 3.67 18.95
C TYR A 187 -12.49 3.94 17.81
N PHE A 188 -11.78 2.91 17.39
CA PHE A 188 -10.86 3.02 16.27
C PHE A 188 -10.81 1.73 15.44
N VAL A 189 -10.37 1.88 14.20
CA VAL A 189 -10.02 0.80 13.29
C VAL A 189 -8.61 1.04 12.78
N ASP A 190 -7.75 0.04 12.89
CA ASP A 190 -6.40 0.07 12.33
C ASP A 190 -6.37 -0.73 11.03
N THR A 191 -5.86 -0.10 9.98
CA THR A 191 -5.50 -0.77 8.73
C THR A 191 -3.99 -0.85 8.63
N CYS A 192 -3.47 -2.07 8.53
CA CYS A 192 -2.06 -2.37 8.48
C CYS A 192 -1.61 -2.71 7.07
N TRP A 193 -0.31 -2.52 6.83
CA TRP A 193 0.42 -3.12 5.73
C TRP A 193 1.85 -3.39 6.19
N MET A 194 2.49 -4.34 5.51
CA MET A 194 3.88 -4.69 5.74
C MET A 194 4.62 -4.52 4.43
N ASN A 195 5.74 -3.80 4.48
CA ASN A 195 6.65 -3.75 3.37
C ASN A 195 7.46 -5.06 3.33
N THR A 196 7.52 -5.68 2.15
CA THR A 196 8.28 -6.90 1.92
C THR A 196 9.48 -6.68 1.00
N THR A 197 9.80 -5.43 0.64
CA THR A 197 10.96 -5.10 -0.21
C THR A 197 12.29 -5.01 0.56
N GLY A 198 12.31 -5.23 1.88
CA GLY A 198 13.53 -5.22 2.69
C GLY A 198 14.09 -3.80 2.94
N LEU A 199 15.42 -3.66 2.89
CA LEU A 199 16.17 -2.42 3.23
C LEU A 199 16.07 -1.29 2.18
N GLU A 200 15.31 -1.50 1.11
CA GLU A 200 15.21 -0.54 0.02
C GLU A 200 14.34 0.64 0.37
N GLN A 201 14.77 1.81 -0.11
CA GLN A 201 13.98 3.00 0.03
C GLN A 201 12.76 2.93 -0.88
N TYR A 202 11.58 3.18 -0.32
CA TYR A 202 10.34 3.19 -1.08
C TYR A 202 9.50 4.41 -0.73
N SER A 203 8.53 4.77 -1.56
CA SER A 203 7.49 5.75 -1.22
C SER A 203 6.17 5.15 -1.64
N LEU A 204 5.20 5.14 -0.74
CA LEU A 204 3.93 4.48 -0.99
C LEU A 204 2.77 5.42 -0.70
N ASP A 205 1.99 5.66 -1.74
CA ASP A 205 0.79 6.47 -1.70
C ASP A 205 -0.42 5.55 -1.55
N PHE A 206 -1.28 5.86 -0.58
CA PHE A 206 -2.59 5.22 -0.52
C PHE A 206 -3.66 6.24 -0.16
N THR A 207 -4.88 5.85 -0.50
CA THR A 207 -6.07 6.55 -0.10
C THR A 207 -6.93 5.64 0.78
N ILE A 208 -7.27 6.12 1.98
CA ILE A 208 -8.26 5.45 2.84
C ILE A 208 -9.61 6.12 2.65
N ASN A 209 -10.58 5.33 2.19
CA ASN A 209 -11.96 5.70 2.03
C ASN A 209 -12.79 5.08 3.15
N SER A 210 -13.30 5.92 4.05
CA SER A 210 -14.14 5.45 5.15
C SER A 210 -15.60 5.85 4.95
N SER A 211 -16.51 4.92 5.22
CA SER A 211 -17.94 5.17 5.32
C SER A 211 -18.52 4.60 6.62
N VAL A 212 -19.52 5.29 7.14
CA VAL A 212 -20.22 4.91 8.36
C VAL A 212 -21.66 4.58 8.01
N ILE A 213 -22.06 3.34 8.29
CA ILE A 213 -23.46 2.92 8.27
C ILE A 213 -23.97 3.01 9.70
N ALA A 214 -25.01 3.80 9.90
CA ALA A 214 -25.62 3.94 11.21
C ALA A 214 -27.13 4.18 11.08
N GLU A 215 -27.84 3.86 12.15
CA GLU A 215 -29.27 4.11 12.25
C GLU A 215 -29.57 5.62 12.35
N SER A 216 -30.83 5.97 12.11
CA SER A 216 -31.34 7.33 12.25
C SER A 216 -32.55 7.33 13.16
N SER A 217 -32.64 8.32 14.06
CA SER A 217 -33.82 8.53 14.89
C SER A 217 -34.42 9.89 14.56
N ASN A 218 -35.75 9.94 14.35
CA ASN A 218 -36.48 11.15 13.96
C ASN A 218 -35.89 11.91 12.76
N GLY A 219 -35.33 11.19 11.78
CA GLY A 219 -34.72 11.77 10.58
C GLY A 219 -33.31 12.35 10.80
N ILE A 220 -32.75 12.24 12.00
CA ILE A 220 -31.37 12.65 12.31
C ILE A 220 -30.48 11.40 12.32
N SER A 221 -29.42 11.42 11.52
CA SER A 221 -28.44 10.33 11.48
C SER A 221 -27.57 10.31 12.73
N TYR A 222 -27.08 9.13 13.10
CA TYR A 222 -26.17 8.98 14.23
C TYR A 222 -24.98 9.94 14.23
N PRO A 223 -24.20 10.14 13.14
CA PRO A 223 -23.05 11.05 13.17
C PRO A 223 -23.42 12.50 13.53
N ILE A 224 -24.59 12.97 13.08
CA ILE A 224 -25.09 14.31 13.43
C ILE A 224 -25.54 14.34 14.89
N HIS A 225 -26.30 13.34 15.33
CA HIS A 225 -26.86 13.28 16.67
C HIS A 225 -25.77 13.17 17.76
N SER A 226 -24.76 12.32 17.55
CA SER A 226 -23.64 12.11 18.47
C SER A 226 -22.55 13.17 18.37
N GLY A 227 -22.59 14.00 17.32
CA GLY A 227 -21.50 14.90 16.99
C GLY A 227 -20.23 14.11 16.66
N LEU A 228 -20.35 13.03 15.91
CA LEU A 228 -19.23 12.14 15.64
C LEU A 228 -18.07 12.90 15.00
N HIS A 229 -16.87 12.79 15.57
CA HIS A 229 -15.64 13.31 14.97
C HIS A 229 -14.72 12.15 14.62
N SER A 230 -13.99 12.29 13.52
CA SER A 230 -12.96 11.33 13.12
C SER A 230 -11.60 11.99 12.92
N ARG A 231 -10.54 11.20 13.01
CA ARG A 231 -9.18 11.57 12.59
C ARG A 231 -8.43 10.34 12.10
N PHE A 232 -7.36 10.57 11.35
CA PHE A 232 -6.43 9.55 10.90
C PHE A 232 -5.06 9.81 11.52
N LEU A 233 -4.41 8.76 12.02
CA LEU A 233 -3.04 8.82 12.54
C LEU A 233 -2.24 7.69 11.90
N LEU A 234 -1.13 8.03 11.26
CA LEU A 234 -0.21 7.09 10.62
C LEU A 234 0.92 6.75 11.57
N TYR A 235 1.08 5.47 11.86
CA TYR A 235 2.18 4.93 12.66
C TYR A 235 3.02 3.98 11.83
N CYS A 236 4.33 4.05 12.00
CA CYS A 236 5.27 3.16 11.33
C CYS A 236 6.40 2.71 12.27
N ASP A 237 6.80 1.45 12.10
CA ASP A 237 8.03 0.87 12.62
C ASP A 237 9.06 0.80 11.49
N GLN A 238 10.16 1.53 11.67
CA GLN A 238 11.27 1.58 10.72
C GLN A 238 12.29 0.45 10.92
N ASN A 239 12.26 -0.24 12.06
CA ASN A 239 13.22 -1.29 12.41
C ASN A 239 12.46 -2.53 12.91
N PHE A 240 11.47 -2.99 12.14
CA PHE A 240 10.57 -4.05 12.58
C PHE A 240 11.32 -5.39 12.62
N ASP A 241 11.55 -5.91 13.82
CA ASP A 241 12.33 -7.14 14.02
C ASP A 241 11.53 -8.44 13.84
N GLY A 242 10.29 -8.34 13.34
CA GLY A 242 9.35 -9.45 13.27
C GLY A 242 8.51 -9.64 14.53
N ASN A 243 8.68 -8.82 15.57
CA ASN A 243 7.82 -8.80 16.75
C ASN A 243 7.21 -7.41 16.90
N PHE A 244 5.87 -7.36 16.90
CA PHE A 244 5.20 -6.08 17.10
C PHE A 244 5.26 -5.63 18.55
N ASP A 245 5.70 -4.39 18.76
CA ASP A 245 5.57 -3.66 20.02
C ASP A 245 5.05 -2.23 19.75
N TYR A 246 4.04 -1.81 20.50
CA TYR A 246 3.55 -0.43 20.43
C TYR A 246 4.61 0.61 20.82
N SER A 247 5.68 0.20 21.51
CA SER A 247 6.78 1.11 21.88
C SER A 247 7.76 1.39 20.73
N THR A 248 7.82 0.54 19.70
CA THR A 248 8.74 0.68 18.56
C THR A 248 8.14 1.52 17.43
N VAL A 249 6.82 1.63 17.36
CA VAL A 249 6.13 2.45 16.36
C VAL A 249 6.19 3.95 16.67
N SER A 250 6.40 4.75 15.63
CA SER A 250 6.43 6.21 15.72
C SER A 250 5.29 6.83 14.91
N LEU A 251 4.73 7.94 15.40
CA LEU A 251 3.75 8.73 14.65
C LEU A 251 4.48 9.45 13.51
N VAL A 252 4.09 9.16 12.28
CA VAL A 252 4.68 9.77 11.07
C VAL A 252 3.85 10.98 10.63
N ASP A 253 2.53 10.83 10.59
CA ASP A 253 1.60 11.89 10.16
C ASP A 253 0.22 11.71 10.79
N GLY A 254 -0.62 12.74 10.74
CA GLY A 254 -2.00 12.63 11.17
C GLY A 254 -2.83 13.90 11.06
N THR A 255 -4.14 13.72 11.17
CA THR A 255 -5.12 14.81 11.13
C THR A 255 -5.62 15.21 12.51
N SER A 256 -6.14 16.43 12.62
CA SER A 256 -6.97 16.82 13.76
C SER A 256 -8.33 16.10 13.71
N TYR A 257 -9.01 16.04 14.85
CA TYR A 257 -10.41 15.60 14.86
C TYR A 257 -11.29 16.57 14.05
N LEU A 258 -12.00 16.03 13.06
CA LEU A 258 -12.94 16.75 12.21
C LEU A 258 -14.34 16.14 12.34
N PRO A 259 -15.42 16.95 12.22
CA PRO A 259 -16.78 16.42 12.21
C PRO A 259 -16.98 15.42 11.07
N PHE A 260 -17.60 14.28 11.36
CA PHE A 260 -17.93 13.25 10.38
C PHE A 260 -19.39 13.40 9.91
N GLY A 261 -19.59 13.76 8.65
CA GLY A 261 -20.92 13.94 8.07
C GLY A 261 -21.55 12.65 7.54
N THR A 262 -22.89 12.62 7.46
CA THR A 262 -23.63 11.52 6.82
C THR A 262 -23.30 11.41 5.34
N GLY A 263 -22.93 10.22 4.87
CA GLY A 263 -22.56 10.00 3.47
C GLY A 263 -21.24 10.67 3.05
N GLN A 264 -20.48 11.23 3.99
CA GLN A 264 -19.14 11.71 3.71
C GLN A 264 -18.19 10.52 3.62
N GLN A 265 -17.52 10.42 2.47
CA GLN A 265 -16.33 9.62 2.31
C GLN A 265 -15.16 10.47 2.81
N ALA A 266 -14.55 10.09 3.93
CA ALA A 266 -13.30 10.69 4.34
C ALA A 266 -12.18 10.02 3.54
N SER A 267 -11.39 10.84 2.85
CA SER A 267 -10.19 10.44 2.11
C SER A 267 -8.97 10.95 2.85
N PHE A 268 -7.97 10.11 3.03
CA PHE A 268 -6.68 10.50 3.60
C PHE A 268 -5.55 9.94 2.74
N ASP A 269 -4.72 10.85 2.23
CA ASP A 269 -3.60 10.55 1.35
C ASP A 269 -2.30 10.71 2.14
N TYR A 270 -1.38 9.78 1.97
CA TYR A 270 -0.11 9.75 2.71
C TYR A 270 0.97 9.10 1.87
N ALA A 271 2.22 9.55 2.06
CA ALA A 271 3.41 8.94 1.49
C ALA A 271 4.26 8.36 2.63
N VAL A 272 4.49 7.04 2.61
CA VAL A 272 5.39 6.39 3.57
C VAL A 272 6.68 5.97 2.89
N SER A 273 7.81 6.29 3.50
CA SER A 273 9.11 5.82 3.06
C SER A 273 9.88 5.05 4.11
N ASN A 274 10.53 3.96 3.69
CA ASN A 274 11.55 3.21 4.44
C ASN A 274 11.02 2.67 5.79
N SER A 275 9.79 2.14 5.81
CA SER A 275 9.21 1.51 6.99
C SER A 275 8.87 0.05 6.70
N GLU A 276 9.05 -0.85 7.66
CA GLU A 276 8.79 -2.27 7.40
C GLU A 276 7.36 -2.65 7.78
N PHE A 277 6.84 -2.03 8.83
CA PHE A 277 5.45 -2.21 9.24
C PHE A 277 4.82 -0.86 9.53
N CYS A 278 3.61 -0.64 9.02
CA CYS A 278 2.85 0.55 9.32
C CYS A 278 1.38 0.23 9.50
N PHE A 279 0.70 1.10 10.24
CA PHE A 279 -0.75 1.08 10.31
C PHE A 279 -1.30 2.50 10.37
N ILE A 280 -2.49 2.66 9.82
CA ILE A 280 -3.28 3.88 9.99
C ILE A 280 -4.43 3.59 10.91
N ARG A 281 -4.48 4.37 11.96
CA ARG A 281 -5.58 4.40 12.91
C ARG A 281 -6.59 5.44 12.50
N GLN A 282 -7.77 5.00 12.08
CA GLN A 282 -8.93 5.87 12.03
C GLN A 282 -9.63 5.86 13.38
N SER A 283 -9.55 6.98 14.10
CA SER A 283 -10.22 7.15 15.39
C SER A 283 -11.54 7.88 15.22
N PHE A 284 -12.51 7.51 16.05
CA PHE A 284 -13.83 8.11 16.14
C PHE A 284 -14.12 8.51 17.58
N LYS A 285 -14.82 9.63 17.76
CA LYS A 285 -15.20 10.16 19.07
C LYS A 285 -16.57 10.83 19.04
N GLU A 286 -17.45 10.43 19.95
CA GLU A 286 -18.66 11.18 20.28
C GLU A 286 -18.30 12.38 21.17
N ILE A 287 -18.82 13.57 20.88
CA ILE A 287 -18.40 14.82 21.56
C ILE A 287 -19.48 15.42 22.48
N TYR A 288 -20.61 14.76 22.64
CA TYR A 288 -21.73 15.26 23.44
C TYR A 288 -21.96 14.40 24.69
N PRO A 289 -21.00 14.32 25.63
CA PRO A 289 -21.13 13.50 26.83
C PRO A 289 -22.33 13.92 27.68
N ASP A 290 -22.77 15.18 27.59
CA ASP A 290 -23.93 15.72 28.29
C ASP A 290 -25.28 15.41 27.61
N ARG A 291 -25.32 14.47 26.66
CA ARG A 291 -26.55 14.05 25.99
C ARG A 291 -26.79 12.55 26.17
N MET A 292 -28.07 12.20 26.22
CA MET A 292 -28.50 10.81 26.16
C MET A 292 -28.55 10.32 24.72
N ARG A 293 -28.17 9.06 24.52
CA ARG A 293 -28.27 8.35 23.25
C ARG A 293 -29.72 7.88 23.05
N ASP A 294 -30.28 8.19 21.89
CA ASP A 294 -31.58 7.64 21.50
C ASP A 294 -31.51 6.10 21.34
N TRP A 295 -32.60 5.42 21.66
CA TRP A 295 -32.60 3.95 21.72
C TRP A 295 -32.30 3.28 20.37
N ASP A 296 -32.64 3.97 19.28
CA ASP A 296 -32.38 3.52 17.90
C ASP A 296 -30.91 3.74 17.48
N LEU A 297 -30.14 4.54 18.23
CA LEU A 297 -28.79 4.97 17.85
C LEU A 297 -27.68 4.18 18.55
N LYS A 298 -27.84 2.86 18.64
CA LYS A 298 -26.98 1.94 19.41
C LYS A 298 -26.00 1.12 18.61
N ASN A 299 -25.98 1.29 17.29
CA ASN A 299 -25.13 0.52 16.42
C ASN A 299 -24.51 1.41 15.35
N ILE A 300 -23.22 1.25 15.16
CA ILE A 300 -22.48 1.82 14.05
C ILE A 300 -21.66 0.73 13.38
N THR A 301 -21.64 0.72 12.06
CA THR A 301 -20.74 -0.10 11.26
C THR A 301 -19.79 0.80 10.49
N VAL A 302 -18.49 0.58 10.68
CA VAL A 302 -17.40 1.29 10.01
C VAL A 302 -16.89 0.45 8.85
N LEU A 303 -16.95 1.02 7.65
CA LEU A 303 -16.45 0.42 6.42
C LEU A 303 -15.22 1.20 5.97
N ASN A 304 -14.07 0.55 5.99
CA ASN A 304 -12.82 1.12 5.48
C ASN A 304 -12.40 0.39 4.22
N ASN A 305 -12.27 1.14 3.13
CA ASN A 305 -11.66 0.67 1.89
C ASN A 305 -10.32 1.39 1.73
N VAL A 306 -9.25 0.63 1.56
CA VAL A 306 -7.90 1.18 1.38
C VAL A 306 -7.43 0.80 -0.01
N GLU A 307 -7.08 1.82 -0.79
CA GLU A 307 -6.60 1.68 -2.16
C GLU A 307 -5.12 2.10 -2.19
N SER A 308 -4.23 1.13 -2.45
CA SER A 308 -2.83 1.41 -2.75
C SER A 308 -2.72 1.96 -4.17
N HIS A 309 -2.08 3.11 -4.30
CA HIS A 309 -1.66 3.63 -5.59
C HIS A 309 -0.26 3.08 -5.85
N GLU A 310 -0.19 1.80 -6.20
CA GLU A 310 1.05 1.22 -6.70
C GLU A 310 1.38 1.91 -8.04
N GLU A 311 2.56 2.50 -8.15
CA GLU A 311 3.07 2.89 -9.47
C GLU A 311 3.13 1.62 -10.31
N VAL A 312 2.25 1.53 -11.31
CA VAL A 312 2.22 0.41 -12.25
C VAL A 312 3.60 0.31 -12.89
N ILE A 313 4.34 -0.73 -12.54
CA ILE A 313 5.62 -1.04 -13.18
C ILE A 313 5.34 -1.29 -14.65
N THR A 314 5.67 -0.32 -15.49
CA THR A 314 5.69 -0.50 -16.93
C THR A 314 7.06 -1.04 -17.30
N ASP A 315 7.23 -2.35 -17.20
CA ASP A 315 8.39 -3.00 -17.79
C ASP A 315 8.19 -3.04 -19.31
N GLY A 316 8.75 -2.05 -20.01
CA GLY A 316 8.76 -2.02 -21.48
C GLY A 316 8.10 -0.79 -22.13
N PRO A 317 8.05 -0.72 -23.47
CA PRO A 317 8.48 -1.75 -24.42
C PRO A 317 10.00 -1.95 -24.46
N ILE A 318 10.45 -3.20 -24.51
CA ILE A 318 11.87 -3.54 -24.64
C ILE A 318 12.20 -3.56 -26.14
N ARG A 319 13.25 -2.85 -26.54
CA ARG A 319 13.73 -2.83 -27.92
C ARG A 319 15.11 -3.47 -27.97
N ILE A 320 15.30 -4.40 -28.89
CA ILE A 320 16.56 -5.08 -29.11
C ILE A 320 16.98 -4.83 -30.56
N CYS A 321 18.21 -4.37 -30.74
CA CYS A 321 18.84 -4.39 -32.06
C CYS A 321 19.56 -5.72 -32.23
N HIS A 322 19.00 -6.55 -33.09
CA HIS A 322 19.50 -7.88 -33.38
C HIS A 322 20.38 -7.86 -34.63
N VAL A 323 21.61 -8.37 -34.54
CA VAL A 323 22.61 -8.36 -35.63
C VAL A 323 22.96 -9.80 -36.02
N GLN A 324 22.71 -10.17 -37.26
CA GLN A 324 22.90 -11.54 -37.75
C GLN A 324 23.78 -11.62 -38.99
N GLU A 325 24.57 -12.68 -39.10
CA GLU A 325 25.34 -13.02 -40.31
C GLU A 325 24.44 -13.73 -41.34
N ILE A 326 24.46 -13.25 -42.59
CA ILE A 326 23.83 -13.86 -43.76
C ILE A 326 24.94 -14.44 -44.65
N THR A 327 25.01 -15.76 -44.79
CA THR A 327 25.91 -16.42 -45.74
C THR A 327 25.22 -16.65 -47.09
N ASN A 328 25.87 -16.21 -48.17
CA ASN A 328 25.42 -16.50 -49.54
C ASN A 328 25.68 -17.98 -49.87
N GLY A 329 24.73 -18.85 -49.53
CA GLY A 329 24.72 -20.25 -49.96
C GLY A 329 24.51 -21.23 -48.79
N ASN A 330 23.36 -21.91 -48.82
CA ASN A 330 22.95 -22.99 -47.91
C ASN A 330 22.94 -22.63 -46.41
N ASN A 331 21.77 -22.19 -45.97
CA ASN A 331 21.37 -21.92 -44.59
C ASN A 331 21.92 -22.95 -43.59
N ASN A 332 22.91 -22.51 -42.81
CA ASN A 332 23.21 -23.06 -41.49
C ASN A 332 22.88 -22.06 -40.36
N GLY A 333 22.18 -20.96 -40.69
CA GLY A 333 21.46 -20.11 -39.75
C GLY A 333 19.97 -20.35 -39.93
N THR A 334 19.26 -20.56 -38.82
CA THR A 334 17.84 -20.91 -38.71
C THR A 334 16.92 -20.13 -39.67
N ASN A 335 16.15 -20.87 -40.47
CA ASN A 335 15.12 -20.37 -41.40
C ASN A 335 13.84 -19.89 -40.69
N GLY A 336 13.90 -19.61 -39.39
CA GLY A 336 12.75 -19.22 -38.56
C GLY A 336 12.29 -17.81 -38.88
N SER A 337 10.99 -17.60 -38.93
CA SER A 337 10.38 -16.27 -38.73
C SER A 337 10.53 -15.89 -37.25
N TYR A 338 10.53 -14.60 -36.88
CA TYR A 338 10.49 -14.18 -35.46
C TYR A 338 9.14 -14.48 -34.77
N GLY A 339 8.24 -15.22 -35.44
CA GLY A 339 6.86 -15.45 -35.01
C GLY A 339 5.98 -14.21 -35.21
N SER A 340 4.66 -14.39 -35.24
CA SER A 340 3.71 -13.27 -35.37
C SER A 340 3.57 -12.44 -34.09
N MET A 341 4.23 -12.85 -33.00
CA MET A 341 4.11 -12.21 -31.68
C MET A 341 5.14 -11.09 -31.47
N ILE A 342 6.18 -11.00 -32.31
CA ILE A 342 7.22 -9.97 -32.21
C ILE A 342 7.06 -8.96 -33.35
N GLU A 343 6.95 -7.68 -33.00
CA GLU A 343 7.04 -6.61 -33.99
C GLU A 343 8.51 -6.49 -34.44
N THR A 344 8.74 -6.74 -35.74
CA THR A 344 10.08 -6.71 -36.34
C THR A 344 10.18 -5.65 -37.41
N VAL A 345 11.24 -4.84 -37.34
CA VAL A 345 11.54 -3.82 -38.34
C VAL A 345 12.99 -3.98 -38.78
N LYS A 346 13.21 -4.42 -40.02
CA LYS A 346 14.55 -4.44 -40.62
C LYS A 346 15.10 -3.02 -40.75
N VAL A 347 16.34 -2.80 -40.35
CA VAL A 347 16.95 -1.46 -40.36
C VAL A 347 18.16 -1.41 -41.26
N GLY A 348 18.16 -0.43 -42.18
CA GLY A 348 19.31 -0.10 -43.01
C GLY A 348 19.64 -1.14 -44.08
N ALA A 349 20.74 -0.89 -44.78
CA ALA A 349 21.32 -1.83 -45.72
C ALA A 349 22.27 -2.80 -44.99
N SER A 350 22.30 -4.06 -45.43
CA SER A 350 23.27 -5.03 -44.95
C SER A 350 24.70 -4.53 -45.18
N PHE A 351 25.62 -4.82 -44.26
CA PHE A 351 27.03 -4.43 -44.38
C PHE A 351 27.93 -5.66 -44.50
N GLN A 352 29.09 -5.46 -45.13
CA GLN A 352 30.11 -6.50 -45.32
C GLN A 352 31.32 -6.19 -44.46
N THR A 353 31.91 -7.22 -43.85
CA THR A 353 33.21 -7.07 -43.19
C THR A 353 34.32 -6.90 -44.20
N ILE A 354 35.44 -6.31 -43.76
CA ILE A 354 36.58 -5.86 -44.60
C ILE A 354 37.15 -6.99 -45.49
N ASP A 355 36.92 -8.26 -45.13
CA ASP A 355 37.40 -9.43 -45.88
C ASP A 355 36.39 -10.01 -46.90
N ASN A 356 35.25 -9.35 -47.16
CA ASN A 356 34.19 -9.76 -48.12
C ASN A 356 33.59 -11.17 -47.90
N LYS A 357 33.84 -11.80 -46.74
CA LYS A 357 33.41 -13.19 -46.47
C LYS A 357 32.05 -13.29 -45.78
N LYS A 358 31.59 -12.22 -45.12
CA LYS A 358 30.40 -12.24 -44.26
C LYS A 358 29.55 -10.99 -44.51
N ILE A 359 28.25 -11.20 -44.72
CA ILE A 359 27.25 -10.13 -44.83
C ILE A 359 26.49 -10.12 -43.50
N TYR A 360 26.19 -8.95 -42.95
CA TYR A 360 25.41 -8.82 -41.72
C TYR A 360 24.14 -7.98 -41.96
N GLU A 361 23.07 -8.30 -41.23
CA GLU A 361 21.78 -7.58 -41.24
C GLU A 361 21.36 -7.21 -39.82
N CYS A 362 20.70 -6.06 -39.68
CA CYS A 362 20.15 -5.61 -38.42
C CYS A 362 18.61 -5.58 -38.44
N THR A 363 18.01 -6.08 -37.37
CA THR A 363 16.56 -6.09 -37.16
C THR A 363 16.25 -5.51 -35.80
N ASN A 364 15.35 -4.52 -35.74
CA ASN A 364 14.75 -4.10 -34.48
C ASN A 364 13.68 -5.11 -34.09
N LEU A 365 13.82 -5.67 -32.90
CA LEU A 365 12.83 -6.50 -32.23
C LEU A 365 12.18 -5.69 -31.13
N ARG A 366 10.86 -5.74 -31.02
CA ARG A 366 10.13 -5.13 -29.92
C ARG A 366 9.37 -6.17 -29.12
N PHE A 367 9.63 -6.16 -27.81
CA PHE A 367 8.92 -6.95 -26.83
C PHE A 367 8.04 -6.01 -25.99
N ASN A 368 6.89 -6.53 -25.57
CA ASN A 368 5.92 -5.74 -24.83
C ASN A 368 6.40 -5.50 -23.41
N ASN A 369 6.98 -6.52 -22.80
CA ASN A 369 7.46 -6.54 -21.42
C ASN A 369 8.53 -7.61 -21.18
N SER A 370 9.02 -7.70 -19.94
CA SER A 370 10.06 -8.66 -19.55
C SER A 370 9.59 -10.09 -19.73
N ASP A 371 8.33 -10.40 -19.43
CA ASP A 371 7.78 -11.75 -19.58
C ASP A 371 7.68 -12.19 -21.04
N HIS A 372 7.31 -11.27 -21.93
CA HIS A 372 7.34 -11.52 -23.37
C HIS A 372 8.77 -11.81 -23.84
N LEU A 373 9.77 -11.06 -23.37
CA LEU A 373 11.17 -11.35 -23.68
C LEU A 373 11.66 -12.67 -23.06
N LYS A 374 11.32 -12.96 -21.79
CA LYS A 374 11.64 -14.21 -21.08
C LYS A 374 11.10 -15.42 -21.80
N SER A 375 9.84 -15.36 -22.27
CA SER A 375 9.24 -16.44 -23.04
C SER A 375 10.09 -16.74 -24.28
N TYR A 376 10.52 -15.71 -25.01
CA TYR A 376 11.34 -15.89 -26.21
C TYR A 376 12.75 -16.41 -25.92
N ILE A 377 13.38 -15.96 -24.83
CA ILE A 377 14.67 -16.47 -24.35
C ILE A 377 14.58 -17.96 -23.99
N LYS A 378 13.52 -18.36 -23.28
CA LYS A 378 13.30 -19.73 -22.81
C LYS A 378 12.91 -20.67 -23.95
N TYR A 379 12.01 -20.25 -24.84
CA TYR A 379 11.57 -21.05 -25.99
C TYR A 379 12.60 -21.10 -27.13
N GLY A 380 13.36 -20.02 -27.38
CA GLY A 380 14.39 -20.00 -28.43
C GLY A 380 15.52 -21.01 -28.21
N LYS A 381 15.82 -21.36 -26.95
CA LYS A 381 16.83 -22.37 -26.60
C LYS A 381 16.40 -23.81 -26.95
N ASP A 382 15.10 -24.10 -26.90
CA ASP A 382 14.54 -25.45 -27.02
C ASP A 382 13.83 -25.69 -28.37
N GLU A 383 13.31 -24.64 -29.02
CA GLU A 383 12.60 -24.71 -30.30
C GLU A 383 13.41 -24.07 -31.45
N LYS A 384 13.88 -24.90 -32.38
CA LYS A 384 14.62 -24.48 -33.61
C LYS A 384 13.81 -23.59 -34.58
N ASP A 385 12.54 -23.34 -34.28
CA ASP A 385 11.61 -22.59 -35.11
C ASP A 385 11.75 -21.07 -34.95
N PHE A 386 12.47 -20.62 -33.91
CA PHE A 386 12.74 -19.21 -33.65
C PHE A 386 14.18 -18.84 -34.01
N ARG A 387 14.40 -17.61 -34.49
CA ARG A 387 15.76 -17.08 -34.68
C ARG A 387 16.37 -16.77 -33.32
N ASP A 388 17.53 -17.35 -33.05
CA ASP A 388 18.29 -17.09 -31.83
C ASP A 388 18.61 -15.60 -31.72
N VAL A 389 18.13 -14.98 -30.66
CA VAL A 389 18.64 -13.69 -30.19
C VAL A 389 19.96 -13.99 -29.50
N HIS A 390 21.06 -13.51 -30.07
CA HIS A 390 22.40 -13.87 -29.66
C HIS A 390 22.87 -13.01 -28.50
N GLN A 391 23.76 -13.56 -27.66
CA GLN A 391 24.40 -12.84 -26.56
C GLN A 391 25.13 -11.54 -27.00
N HIS A 392 25.43 -11.40 -28.30
CA HIS A 392 26.10 -10.24 -28.89
C HIS A 392 25.15 -9.16 -29.45
N ASP A 393 23.84 -9.35 -29.37
CA ASP A 393 22.85 -8.30 -29.67
C ASP A 393 22.92 -7.19 -28.61
N TYR A 394 22.25 -6.05 -28.82
CA TYR A 394 22.23 -4.97 -27.81
C TYR A 394 20.84 -4.38 -27.58
N VAL A 395 20.65 -3.83 -26.38
CA VAL A 395 19.42 -3.16 -25.94
C VAL A 395 19.36 -1.78 -26.58
N GLY A 396 18.28 -1.49 -27.30
CA GLY A 396 18.09 -0.22 -27.99
C GLY A 396 17.51 -0.37 -29.40
N ILE A 397 17.63 0.70 -30.18
CA ILE A 397 17.16 0.75 -31.57
C ILE A 397 18.40 0.72 -32.49
N CYS A 398 18.37 -0.11 -33.52
CA CYS A 398 19.35 -0.05 -34.59
C CYS A 398 19.33 1.33 -35.25
N ASN A 399 20.48 1.99 -35.31
CA ASN A 399 20.64 3.22 -36.09
C ASN A 399 20.82 2.88 -37.59
N ASN A 400 20.65 3.88 -38.47
CA ASN A 400 20.56 3.76 -39.94
C ASN A 400 21.67 2.95 -40.65
N ILE A 401 22.77 2.66 -39.97
CA ILE A 401 23.85 1.80 -40.45
C ILE A 401 24.15 0.81 -39.33
N CYS A 402 24.13 -0.49 -39.65
CA CYS A 402 24.75 -1.51 -38.85
C CYS A 402 26.26 -1.19 -38.74
N GLY A 403 26.65 -0.38 -37.76
CA GLY A 403 28.05 0.00 -37.55
C GLY A 403 28.92 -1.21 -37.19
N PRO A 404 30.25 -1.03 -36.99
CA PRO A 404 31.13 -2.11 -36.57
C PRO A 404 30.83 -2.44 -35.10
N ILE A 405 29.76 -3.18 -34.86
CA ILE A 405 29.32 -3.60 -33.54
C ILE A 405 29.97 -4.96 -33.27
N HIS A 406 31.31 -4.96 -33.26
CA HIS A 406 32.06 -5.99 -32.56
C HIS A 406 32.13 -5.55 -31.10
N GLY A 407 31.60 -6.40 -30.21
CA GLY A 407 31.64 -6.17 -28.79
C GLY A 407 33.06 -5.91 -28.31
N ASN A 408 33.29 -4.73 -27.77
CA ASN A 408 34.29 -4.54 -26.73
C ASN A 408 33.58 -4.56 -25.38
N GLY A 409 33.19 -5.77 -24.99
CA GLY A 409 33.30 -6.24 -23.61
C GLY A 409 34.71 -6.73 -23.29
N ALA A 410 35.71 -6.44 -24.15
CA ALA A 410 37.12 -6.54 -23.86
C ALA A 410 37.70 -5.13 -23.79
N ASN A 411 37.90 -4.65 -22.56
CA ASN A 411 39.14 -3.96 -22.24
C ASN A 411 40.06 -4.99 -21.59
#